data_AF-V2UAS3-F1
#
_entry.id   AF-V2UAS3-F1
#
_cell.length_a   1.000
_cell.length_b   1.000
_cell.length_c   1.000
_cell.angle_alpha   90.00
_cell.angle_beta   90.00
_cell.angle_gamma   90.00
#
_symmetry.space_group_name_H-M   'P 1'
#
loop_
_entity.id
_entity.type
_entity.pdbx_description
1 polymer ?
#
loop_
_entity_poly.entity_id
_entity_poly.type
_entity_poly.pdbx_seq_one_letter_code
_entity_poly.pdbx_strand_id
1 'polypeptide(L)'
;MFDYILRNRNTGSYPYTGGLRWQVDLTQAKGQRISQLEVRNASGSYEALVLDRTYKVVTIDFLANGQDYYSSMKEVTGERRMDVGLDYAEAFLQYVERLPGTIGQKSLGKLPTADYSTQKFTE
;
A
#
# COMPACT_ATOMS: atom_id res chain seq x y z
N MET A 1 -12.21 -6.67 -3.10
CA MET A 1 -10.88 -6.72 -3.74
C MET A 1 -10.33 -8.14 -3.87
N PHE A 2 -9.83 -8.80 -2.82
CA PHE A 2 -9.19 -10.14 -2.94
C PHE A 2 -10.07 -11.24 -3.58
N ASP A 3 -11.36 -11.29 -3.28
CA ASP A 3 -12.28 -12.22 -3.97
C ASP A 3 -12.39 -11.94 -5.47
N TYR A 4 -12.31 -10.67 -5.84
CA TYR A 4 -12.42 -10.23 -7.22
C TYR A 4 -11.14 -10.56 -7.99
N ILE A 5 -9.97 -10.36 -7.37
CA ILE A 5 -8.65 -10.74 -7.93
C ILE A 5 -8.66 -12.22 -8.31
N LEU A 6 -9.10 -13.08 -7.40
CA LEU A 6 -9.14 -14.53 -7.63
C LEU A 6 -10.12 -14.94 -8.72
N ARG A 7 -11.30 -14.32 -8.76
CA ARG A 7 -12.34 -14.70 -9.72
C ARG A 7 -12.03 -14.26 -11.15
N ASN A 8 -11.39 -13.11 -11.32
CA ASN A 8 -11.26 -12.48 -12.63
C ASN A 8 -9.82 -12.46 -13.18
N ARG A 9 -8.87 -13.09 -12.47
CA ARG A 9 -7.42 -13.03 -12.79
C ARG A 9 -6.90 -11.61 -13.00
N ASN A 10 -7.59 -10.61 -12.45
CA ASN A 10 -7.17 -9.22 -12.50
C ASN A 10 -6.24 -8.95 -11.31
N THR A 11 -4.94 -9.15 -11.53
CA THR A 11 -3.90 -8.94 -10.53
C THR A 11 -3.57 -7.45 -10.30
N GLY A 12 -4.03 -6.55 -11.18
CA GLY A 12 -3.73 -5.11 -11.09
C GLY A 12 -4.24 -4.45 -9.80
N SER A 13 -5.30 -5.00 -9.22
CA SER A 13 -5.88 -4.49 -7.97
C SER A 13 -5.19 -4.96 -6.69
N TYR A 14 -4.20 -5.86 -6.77
CA TYR A 14 -3.48 -6.33 -5.59
C TYR A 14 -2.66 -5.19 -4.94
N PRO A 15 -2.84 -4.90 -3.64
CA PRO A 15 -2.19 -3.76 -2.99
C PRO A 15 -0.69 -3.99 -2.76
N TYR A 16 0.09 -2.94 -2.98
CA TYR A 16 1.46 -2.80 -2.49
C TYR A 16 1.55 -1.51 -1.68
N THR A 17 2.25 -1.56 -0.55
CA THR A 17 2.29 -0.44 0.42
C THR A 17 3.69 -0.24 0.97
N GLY A 18 4.05 1.03 1.20
CA GLY A 18 5.17 1.38 2.07
C GLY A 18 4.66 1.59 3.49
N GLY A 19 5.15 0.80 4.45
CA GLY A 19 4.81 0.98 5.87
C GLY A 19 3.50 0.36 6.35
N LEU A 20 2.79 -0.41 5.51
CA LEU A 20 1.77 -1.36 5.94
C LEU A 20 2.18 -2.74 5.42
N ARG A 21 2.03 -3.79 6.22
CA ARG A 21 2.26 -5.17 5.79
C ARG A 21 1.26 -6.15 6.39
N TRP A 22 1.10 -7.31 5.77
CA TRP A 22 0.12 -8.33 6.13
C TRP A 22 0.53 -9.71 5.64
N GLN A 23 -0.22 -10.72 6.07
CA GLN A 23 -0.21 -12.07 5.52
C GLN A 23 -1.52 -12.34 4.76
N VAL A 24 -1.41 -13.05 3.64
CA VAL A 24 -2.53 -13.48 2.81
C VAL A 24 -2.69 -14.99 2.88
N ASP A 25 -3.91 -15.45 3.12
CA ASP A 25 -4.32 -16.85 3.01
C ASP A 25 -5.61 -16.95 2.20
N LEU A 26 -5.50 -17.40 0.95
CA LEU A 26 -6.61 -17.51 0.03
C LEU A 26 -7.46 -18.75 0.25
N THR A 27 -6.99 -19.71 1.06
CA THR A 27 -7.75 -20.89 1.47
C THR A 27 -8.85 -20.55 2.47
N GLN A 28 -8.73 -19.41 3.17
CA GLN A 28 -9.73 -18.91 4.11
C GLN A 28 -10.98 -18.37 3.41
N ALA A 29 -12.07 -18.35 4.19
CA ALA A 29 -13.33 -17.76 3.77
C ALA A 29 -13.19 -16.29 3.38
N LYS A 30 -14.09 -15.83 2.50
CA LYS A 30 -14.20 -14.41 2.13
C LYS A 30 -14.30 -13.54 3.39
N GLY A 31 -13.47 -12.49 3.45
CA GLY A 31 -13.38 -11.58 4.59
C GLY A 31 -12.37 -12.00 5.68
N GLN A 32 -11.80 -13.20 5.60
CA GLN A 32 -10.81 -13.72 6.58
C GLN A 32 -9.43 -14.01 5.95
N ARG A 33 -9.21 -13.53 4.72
CA ARG A 33 -7.99 -13.84 3.94
C ARG A 33 -6.78 -12.99 4.29
N ILE A 34 -6.95 -11.96 5.12
CA ILE A 34 -5.88 -11.04 5.53
C ILE A 34 -5.74 -11.14 7.03
N SER A 35 -4.49 -11.31 7.49
CA SER A 35 -4.15 -11.40 8.90
C SER A 35 -2.80 -10.71 9.17
N GLN A 36 -2.45 -10.58 10.45
CA GLN A 36 -1.16 -10.02 10.89
C GLN A 36 -0.89 -8.65 10.27
N LEU A 37 -1.87 -7.75 10.31
CA LEU A 37 -1.68 -6.39 9.81
C LEU A 37 -0.74 -5.64 10.75
N GLU A 38 0.33 -5.09 10.19
CA GLU A 38 1.32 -4.30 10.91
C GLU A 38 1.59 -2.98 10.19
N VAL A 39 1.66 -1.90 10.96
CA VAL A 39 1.96 -0.55 10.47
C VAL A 39 3.35 -0.14 10.97
N ARG A 40 4.13 0.48 10.09
CA ARG A 40 5.45 1.02 10.42
C ARG A 40 5.28 2.36 11.15
N ASN A 41 5.81 2.45 12.36
CA ASN A 41 5.79 3.67 13.15
C ASN A 41 6.96 4.61 12.77
N ALA A 42 7.01 5.77 13.43
CA ALA A 42 8.02 6.80 13.14
C ALA A 42 9.46 6.38 13.47
N SER A 43 9.67 5.41 14.37
CA SER A 43 11.00 4.84 14.63
C SER A 43 11.42 3.81 13.57
N GLY A 44 10.55 3.51 12.62
CA GLY A 44 10.77 2.54 11.56
C GLY A 44 10.45 1.10 11.95
N SER A 45 9.92 0.88 13.16
CA SER A 45 9.51 -0.44 13.64
C SER A 45 8.07 -0.76 13.21
N TYR A 46 7.79 -2.04 12.93
CA TYR A 46 6.44 -2.51 12.65
C TYR A 46 5.72 -2.88 13.95
N GLU A 47 4.50 -2.38 14.11
CA GLU A 47 3.61 -2.67 15.24
C GLU A 47 2.25 -3.15 14.73
N ALA A 48 1.54 -3.95 15.52
CA ALA A 48 0.22 -4.42 15.16
C ALA A 48 -0.72 -3.23 14.88
N LEU A 49 -1.51 -3.34 13.80
CA LEU A 49 -2.53 -2.36 13.47
C LEU A 49 -3.60 -2.35 14.58
N VAL A 50 -3.99 -1.15 15.02
CA VAL A 50 -5.01 -0.94 16.04
C VAL A 50 -6.28 -0.46 15.36
N LEU A 51 -7.38 -1.21 15.48
CA LEU A 51 -8.59 -0.99 14.68
C LEU A 51 -9.34 0.31 14.98
N ASP A 52 -9.25 0.80 16.21
CA ASP A 52 -9.91 2.04 16.66
C ASP A 52 -9.05 3.29 16.47
N ARG A 53 -7.87 3.15 15.85
CA ARG A 53 -6.93 4.25 15.59
C ARG A 53 -7.13 4.84 14.19
N THR A 54 -7.02 6.16 14.11
CA THR A 54 -6.99 6.88 12.82
C THR A 54 -5.58 6.86 12.22
N TYR A 55 -5.47 6.46 10.96
CA TYR A 55 -4.24 6.46 10.19
C TYR A 55 -4.33 7.45 9.03
N LYS A 56 -3.20 8.06 8.68
CA LYS A 56 -3.06 8.83 7.44
C LYS A 56 -2.54 7.90 6.35
N VAL A 57 -3.23 7.86 5.22
CA VAL A 57 -2.88 7.05 4.05
C VAL A 57 -2.61 7.99 2.89
N VAL A 58 -1.51 7.79 2.19
CA VAL A 58 -1.20 8.46 0.92
C VAL A 58 -1.44 7.47 -0.19
N THR A 59 -2.25 7.85 -1.17
CA THR A 59 -2.57 7.04 -2.35
C THR A 59 -2.87 7.95 -3.54
N ILE A 60 -2.78 7.41 -4.75
CA ILE A 60 -3.20 8.12 -5.97
C ILE A 60 -4.72 8.33 -6.01
N ASP A 61 -5.15 9.34 -6.77
CA ASP A 61 -6.55 9.74 -6.93
C ASP A 61 -7.44 8.61 -7.49
N PHE A 62 -6.92 7.79 -8.41
CA PHE A 62 -7.60 6.64 -8.99
C PHE A 62 -8.12 5.68 -7.89
N LEU A 63 -7.26 5.28 -6.96
CA LEU A 63 -7.64 4.42 -5.84
C LEU A 63 -8.49 5.17 -4.80
N ALA A 64 -8.17 6.45 -4.54
CA ALA A 64 -8.97 7.29 -3.64
C ALA A 64 -10.41 7.49 -4.13
N ASN A 65 -10.65 7.40 -5.44
CA ASN A 65 -11.96 7.47 -6.07
C ASN A 65 -12.66 6.10 -6.13
N GLY A 66 -12.05 5.06 -5.57
CA GLY A 66 -12.63 3.74 -5.42
C GLY A 66 -12.52 2.85 -6.66
N GLN A 67 -11.65 3.21 -7.60
CA GLN A 67 -11.32 2.35 -8.74
C GLN A 67 -10.56 1.10 -8.29
N ASP A 68 -10.42 0.10 -9.16
CA ASP A 68 -9.78 -1.19 -8.85
C ASP A 68 -10.28 -1.88 -7.57
N TYR A 69 -11.59 -1.74 -7.31
CA TYR A 69 -12.28 -2.36 -6.18
C TYR A 69 -11.87 -1.82 -4.79
N TYR A 70 -11.26 -0.64 -4.73
CA TYR A 70 -10.99 0.11 -3.50
C TYR A 70 -12.21 0.91 -3.04
N SER A 71 -13.41 0.33 -3.16
CA SER A 71 -14.68 1.04 -2.94
C SER A 71 -14.79 1.69 -1.56
N SER A 72 -14.10 1.18 -0.54
CA SER A 72 -14.08 1.79 0.79
C SER A 72 -13.33 3.13 0.84
N MET A 73 -12.37 3.36 -0.07
CA MET A 73 -11.57 4.59 -0.08
C MET A 73 -12.40 5.81 -0.49
N LYS A 74 -13.34 5.67 -1.43
CA LYS A 74 -14.19 6.79 -1.88
C LYS A 74 -15.13 7.32 -0.80
N GLU A 75 -15.37 6.53 0.25
CA GLU A 75 -16.20 6.91 1.41
C GLU A 75 -15.45 7.88 2.36
N VAL A 76 -14.14 8.08 2.16
CA VAL A 76 -13.35 9.08 2.88
C VAL A 76 -13.46 10.42 2.16
N THR A 77 -14.20 11.36 2.76
CA THR A 77 -14.55 12.67 2.19
C THR A 77 -14.41 13.80 3.21
N GLY A 78 -14.59 15.04 2.75
CA GLY A 78 -14.56 16.25 3.59
C GLY A 78 -13.18 16.49 4.18
N GLU A 79 -13.14 16.91 5.45
CA GLU A 79 -11.89 17.21 6.19
C GLU A 79 -10.93 16.01 6.32
N ARG A 80 -11.44 14.79 6.12
CA ARG A 80 -10.62 13.55 6.13
C ARG A 80 -9.89 13.30 4.81
N ARG A 81 -10.15 14.12 3.78
CA ARG A 81 -9.55 13.99 2.45
C ARG A 81 -8.87 15.29 2.05
N MET A 82 -7.61 15.16 1.65
CA MET A 82 -6.81 16.26 1.11
C MET A 82 -6.18 15.79 -0.19
N ASP A 83 -6.34 16.59 -1.25
CA ASP A 83 -5.52 16.45 -2.45
C ASP A 83 -4.18 17.13 -2.19
N VAL A 84 -3.09 16.38 -2.35
CA VAL A 84 -1.73 16.90 -2.16
C VAL A 84 -1.31 17.77 -3.36
N GLY A 85 -1.99 17.65 -4.50
CA GLY A 85 -1.69 18.39 -5.73
C GLY A 85 -0.36 17.98 -6.37
N LEU A 86 0.18 16.84 -5.98
CA LEU A 86 1.47 16.34 -6.44
C LEU A 86 1.26 15.26 -7.50
N ASP A 87 1.83 15.49 -8.69
CA ASP A 87 1.89 14.48 -9.72
C ASP A 87 2.76 13.30 -9.26
N TYR A 88 2.30 12.06 -9.47
CA TYR A 88 2.99 10.88 -8.96
C TYR A 88 4.33 10.64 -9.68
N ALA A 89 4.46 11.02 -10.96
CA ALA A 89 5.72 10.90 -11.70
C ALA A 89 6.73 11.92 -11.20
N GLU A 90 6.29 13.14 -10.89
CA GLU A 90 7.10 14.16 -10.23
C GLU A 90 7.56 13.69 -8.83
N ALA A 91 6.66 13.12 -8.02
CA ALA A 91 7.01 12.57 -6.71
C ALA A 91 8.10 11.50 -6.80
N PHE A 92 8.00 10.62 -7.80
CA PHE A 92 8.99 9.59 -8.06
C PHE A 92 10.31 10.16 -8.58
N LEU A 93 10.27 11.14 -9.48
CA LEU A 93 11.45 11.84 -9.98
C LEU A 93 12.22 12.47 -8.81
N GLN A 94 11.55 13.25 -7.96
CA GLN A 94 12.15 13.86 -6.78
C GLN A 94 12.73 12.82 -5.82
N TYR A 95 12.10 11.66 -5.66
CA TYR A 95 12.65 10.56 -4.88
C TYR A 95 13.98 10.05 -5.46
N VAL A 96 14.03 9.76 -6.77
CA VAL A 96 15.24 9.29 -7.45
C VAL A 96 16.34 10.35 -7.42
N GLU A 97 16.01 11.63 -7.60
CA GLU A 97 16.94 12.75 -7.51
C GLU A 97 17.54 12.91 -6.11
N ARG A 98 16.82 12.52 -5.05
CA ARG A 98 17.33 12.54 -3.67
C ARG A 98 18.15 11.31 -3.29
N LEU A 99 18.17 10.26 -4.12
CA LEU A 99 19.02 9.10 -3.86
C LEU A 99 20.50 9.53 -3.85
N PRO A 100 21.32 8.92 -2.97
CA PRO A 100 22.75 9.19 -2.94
C PRO A 100 23.42 8.71 -4.23
N GLY A 101 24.55 9.35 -4.57
CA GLY A 101 25.36 9.01 -5.74
C GLY A 101 25.32 10.06 -6.85
N THR A 102 26.15 9.85 -7.87
CA THR A 102 26.31 10.77 -9.01
C THR A 102 25.10 10.69 -9.94
N ILE A 103 24.63 11.83 -10.45
CA ILE A 103 23.58 11.89 -11.48
C ILE A 103 23.97 11.00 -12.67
N GLY A 104 23.05 10.19 -13.17
CA GLY A 104 23.29 9.20 -14.24
C GLY A 104 23.90 7.88 -13.77
N GLN A 105 24.29 7.75 -12.51
CA GLN A 105 24.83 6.51 -11.91
C GLN A 105 23.99 5.98 -10.73
N LYS A 106 22.90 6.68 -10.39
CA LYS A 106 21.97 6.26 -9.34
C LYS A 106 21.24 5.00 -9.78
N SER A 107 21.08 4.06 -8.85
CA SER A 107 20.38 2.80 -9.09
C SER A 107 19.32 2.57 -8.02
N LEU A 108 18.21 1.94 -8.42
CA LEU A 108 17.17 1.48 -7.52
C LEU A 108 17.46 0.03 -7.15
N GLY A 109 17.58 -0.21 -5.84
CA GLY A 109 17.66 -1.55 -5.27
C GLY A 109 16.29 -2.09 -4.90
N LYS A 110 16.19 -3.42 -4.79
CA LYS A 110 15.05 -4.04 -4.11
C LYS A 110 15.08 -3.65 -2.63
N LEU A 111 13.90 -3.45 -2.05
CA LEU A 111 13.77 -3.29 -0.60
C LEU A 111 14.17 -4.59 0.12
N PRO A 112 14.62 -4.51 1.39
CA PRO A 112 14.69 -5.69 2.25
C PRO A 112 13.35 -6.42 2.28
N THR A 113 13.37 -7.76 2.30
CA THR A 113 12.14 -8.58 2.33
C THR A 113 11.28 -8.32 3.57
N ALA A 114 11.89 -7.90 4.68
CA ALA A 114 11.19 -7.49 5.90
C ALA A 114 10.27 -6.27 5.69
N ASP A 115 10.54 -5.45 4.67
CA ASP A 115 9.77 -4.25 4.34
C ASP A 115 8.69 -4.51 3.27
N TYR A 116 8.62 -5.73 2.72
CA TYR A 116 7.59 -6.07 1.73
C TYR A 116 6.19 -6.02 2.35
N SER A 117 5.20 -5.51 1.62
CA SER A 117 3.82 -5.45 2.13
C SER A 117 3.21 -6.83 2.35
N THR A 118 3.57 -7.81 1.52
CA THR A 118 3.11 -9.20 1.67
C THR A 118 4.20 -10.03 2.32
N GLN A 119 4.01 -10.39 3.57
CA GLN A 119 4.98 -11.17 4.36
C GLN A 119 4.82 -12.68 4.16
N LYS A 120 3.58 -13.12 3.87
CA LYS A 120 3.25 -14.51 3.56
C LYS A 120 2.08 -14.56 2.59
N PHE A 121 2.10 -15.52 1.68
CA PHE A 121 1.02 -15.80 0.75
C PHE A 121 0.75 -17.31 0.74
N THR A 122 -0.52 -17.70 0.83
CA THR A 122 -0.97 -19.10 0.80
C THR A 122 -2.17 -19.18 -0.14
N GLU A 123 -2.17 -20.18 -1.03
CA GLU A 123 -3.21 -20.41 -2.05
C GLU A 123 -3.61 -21.88 -2.15
#